data_AF-A0A7Y6XLI0-F1
#
_entry.id   AF-A0A7Y6XLI0-F1
#
_cell.length_a   1.000
_cell.length_b   1.000
_cell.length_c   1.000
_cell.angle_alpha   90.00
_cell.angle_beta   90.00
_cell.angle_gamma   90.00
#
_symmetry.space_group_name_H-M   'P 1'
#
loop_
_entity.id
_entity.type
_entity.pdbx_description
1 polymer ?
#
loop_
_entity_poly.entity_id
_entity_poly.type
_entity_poly.pdbx_seq_one_letter_code
_entity_poly.pdbx_strand_id
1 'polypeptide(L)'
;MRHGTSTVITRILPGKREALDDLLSSVAKARRELFEGVPGLHFARWTVVDLGPKAAPARDPRLIFGADAVLDTRSTKAEALDREVLRALVHWWSTLHQRGAQAAHLFDALYRNCAGYPEAGLAEPEAVEDYLVHHRAPAVTRHVDFAYRFQSPEDLRASVDALRAVNEHLDARAPQLEETPWTGRPRQMPDLHHELRDVARAAAPGLEDSGWKERLATARDSAAASTLTYAVYRYAWALPGIYLLKARMWLHARKHPDARPISWPAHGMGDAPAIPPVSDAMVQNPMVHVARIVDDPGTLALAQLALRSVNLRLKRYVVGLNHVQTIHCARWLVYSDEDGRGPHHLIFFSNYDDTWESYIDAFVDHADVRGFLELIWSKTEGFPTKTRGIDPSMPKERLPVEPFKHWLRAHEVPTRVWYSAALDGTPRQRHSVLLLHNALRLRELLTRERMDQPMKDRGARKALAAFLSRGACDPGRPLLRPLALAVHSLSALLAPLSKRWREPRRKHHAHVRAETPDFTHAEPAPA
;
A
#
# COMPACT_ATOMS: atom_id res chain seq x y z
N MET A 1 5.82 -20.00 2.91
CA MET A 1 5.15 -18.71 3.25
C MET A 1 5.02 -17.74 2.07
N ARG A 2 3.78 -17.36 1.70
CA ARG A 2 3.39 -16.41 0.66
C ARG A 2 2.20 -15.56 1.13
N HIS A 3 2.13 -14.30 0.74
CA HIS A 3 0.99 -13.45 1.11
C HIS A 3 -0.20 -13.63 0.14
N GLY A 4 -1.33 -14.09 0.68
CA GLY A 4 -2.63 -14.18 0.01
C GLY A 4 -3.49 -12.95 0.29
N THR A 5 -4.34 -12.57 -0.67
CA THR A 5 -5.14 -11.34 -0.59
C THR A 5 -6.53 -11.61 -1.18
N SER A 6 -7.45 -12.12 -0.36
CA SER A 6 -8.77 -12.53 -0.84
C SER A 6 -9.80 -11.41 -0.68
N THR A 7 -10.63 -11.22 -1.71
CA THR A 7 -11.75 -10.27 -1.71
C THR A 7 -12.99 -11.03 -2.16
N VAL A 8 -14.09 -10.92 -1.41
CA VAL A 8 -15.38 -11.55 -1.75
C VAL A 8 -16.42 -10.45 -1.87
N ILE A 9 -17.18 -10.46 -2.97
CA ILE A 9 -18.22 -9.46 -3.24
C ILE A 9 -19.53 -10.20 -3.46
N THR A 10 -20.50 -9.93 -2.60
CA THR A 10 -21.80 -10.62 -2.58
C THR A 10 -22.94 -9.64 -2.66
N ARG A 11 -24.02 -10.00 -3.37
CA ARG A 11 -25.23 -9.19 -3.49
C ARG A 11 -26.06 -9.32 -2.21
N ILE A 12 -26.44 -8.19 -1.63
CA ILE A 12 -27.33 -8.16 -0.46
C ILE A 12 -28.78 -8.29 -0.98
N LEU A 13 -29.59 -9.09 -0.29
CA LEU A 13 -30.99 -9.29 -0.65
C LEU A 13 -31.79 -7.98 -0.54
N PRO A 14 -32.79 -7.75 -1.41
CA PRO A 14 -33.64 -6.56 -1.35
C PRO A 14 -34.27 -6.38 0.04
N GLY A 15 -34.23 -5.15 0.56
CA GLY A 15 -34.78 -4.81 1.89
C GLY A 15 -33.97 -5.31 3.10
N LYS A 16 -32.84 -6.01 2.91
CA LYS A 16 -32.02 -6.53 4.02
C LYS A 16 -30.88 -5.64 4.47
N ARG A 17 -30.71 -4.47 3.85
CA ARG A 17 -29.58 -3.55 4.15
C ARG A 17 -29.54 -3.11 5.62
N GLU A 18 -30.68 -2.68 6.17
CA GLU A 18 -30.75 -2.17 7.54
C GLU A 18 -30.42 -3.25 8.57
N ALA A 19 -31.04 -4.44 8.44
CA ALA A 19 -30.72 -5.60 9.27
C ALA A 19 -29.23 -6.00 9.19
N LEU A 20 -28.62 -5.86 8.01
CA LEU A 20 -27.21 -6.14 7.81
C LEU A 20 -26.30 -5.10 8.49
N ASP A 21 -26.70 -3.82 8.54
CA ASP A 21 -25.96 -2.77 9.26
C ASP A 21 -25.93 -3.01 10.78
N ASP A 22 -27.03 -3.50 11.37
CA ASP A 22 -27.10 -3.90 12.78
C ASP A 22 -26.22 -5.14 13.06
N LEU A 23 -26.27 -6.14 12.17
CA LEU A 23 -25.44 -7.32 12.26
C LEU A 23 -23.95 -6.98 12.17
N LEU A 24 -23.55 -6.10 11.24
CA LEU A 24 -22.17 -5.64 11.12
C LEU A 24 -21.66 -4.96 12.38
N SER A 25 -22.53 -4.21 13.07
CA SER A 25 -22.18 -3.59 14.36
C SER A 25 -21.93 -4.64 15.46
N SER A 26 -22.66 -5.75 15.42
CA SER A 26 -22.46 -6.89 16.33
C SER A 26 -21.21 -7.70 15.96
N VAL A 27 -20.98 -7.94 14.66
CA VAL A 27 -19.76 -8.56 14.12
C VAL A 27 -18.52 -7.73 14.46
N ALA A 28 -18.61 -6.39 14.43
CA ALA A 28 -17.52 -5.51 14.83
C ALA A 28 -17.09 -5.73 16.28
N LYS A 29 -18.03 -6.04 17.19
CA LYS A 29 -17.73 -6.38 18.59
C LYS A 29 -17.12 -7.78 18.72
N ALA A 30 -17.58 -8.74 17.91
CA ALA A 30 -17.09 -10.13 17.90
C ALA A 30 -15.85 -10.38 17.02
N ARG A 31 -15.31 -9.34 16.36
CA ARG A 31 -14.23 -9.47 15.36
C ARG A 31 -13.00 -10.25 15.84
N ARG A 32 -12.62 -10.10 17.12
CA ARG A 32 -11.44 -10.78 17.66
C ARG A 32 -11.65 -12.30 17.64
N GLU A 33 -12.77 -12.77 18.16
CA GLU A 33 -13.13 -14.19 18.15
C GLU A 33 -13.22 -14.74 16.71
N LEU A 34 -13.78 -13.96 15.78
CA LEU A 34 -13.90 -14.33 14.37
C LEU A 34 -12.57 -14.53 13.63
N PHE A 35 -11.47 -13.96 14.11
CA PHE A 35 -10.25 -13.85 13.30
C PHE A 35 -8.95 -14.20 14.03
N GLU A 36 -8.87 -14.09 15.35
CA GLU A 36 -7.62 -14.29 16.11
C GLU A 36 -7.03 -15.68 15.94
N GLY A 37 -7.86 -16.71 15.76
CA GLY A 37 -7.39 -18.08 15.57
C GLY A 37 -7.07 -18.47 14.13
N VAL A 38 -7.19 -17.55 13.16
CA VAL A 38 -6.89 -17.85 11.75
C VAL A 38 -5.38 -17.74 11.53
N PRO A 39 -4.67 -18.83 11.21
CA PRO A 39 -3.22 -18.81 11.11
C PRO A 39 -2.73 -17.84 10.04
N GLY A 40 -1.80 -16.95 10.41
CA GLY A 40 -1.16 -16.01 9.48
C GLY A 40 -2.05 -14.86 8.98
N LEU A 41 -3.29 -14.72 9.46
CA LEU A 41 -4.17 -13.61 9.10
C LEU A 41 -3.65 -12.30 9.71
N HIS A 42 -3.39 -11.30 8.88
CA HIS A 42 -2.94 -9.97 9.31
C HIS A 42 -4.10 -8.99 9.41
N PHE A 43 -4.94 -8.94 8.37
CA PHE A 43 -6.02 -7.97 8.28
C PHE A 43 -7.30 -8.63 7.74
N ALA A 44 -8.44 -8.21 8.27
CA ALA A 44 -9.75 -8.55 7.71
C ALA A 44 -10.71 -7.37 7.84
N ARG A 45 -11.61 -7.21 6.87
CA ARG A 45 -12.59 -6.12 6.87
C ARG A 45 -13.90 -6.50 6.19
N TRP A 46 -14.98 -5.90 6.67
CA TRP A 46 -16.26 -5.83 5.95
C TRP A 46 -16.67 -4.39 5.68
N THR A 47 -17.24 -4.17 4.51
CA THR A 47 -17.85 -2.92 4.11
C THR A 47 -19.08 -3.18 3.25
N VAL A 48 -20.01 -2.22 3.22
CA VAL A 48 -21.21 -2.24 2.38
C VAL A 48 -21.08 -1.12 1.39
N VAL A 49 -21.21 -1.45 0.10
CA VAL A 49 -21.18 -0.47 -0.98
C VAL A 49 -22.45 -0.57 -1.81
N ASP A 50 -22.87 0.55 -2.37
CA ASP A 50 -23.91 0.60 -3.38
C ASP A 50 -23.23 0.71 -4.75
N LEU A 51 -23.34 -0.34 -5.58
CA LEU A 51 -22.77 -0.34 -6.94
C LEU A 51 -23.78 0.14 -7.99
N GLY A 52 -24.99 0.47 -7.57
CA GLY A 52 -26.01 1.07 -8.42
C GLY A 52 -25.63 2.50 -8.80
N PRO A 53 -26.26 3.08 -9.85
CA PRO A 53 -26.10 4.50 -10.14
C PRO A 53 -26.53 5.32 -8.92
N LYS A 54 -25.69 6.27 -8.46
CA LYS A 54 -26.03 7.13 -7.30
C LYS A 54 -27.37 7.88 -7.48
N ALA A 55 -27.78 8.12 -8.73
CA ALA A 55 -29.03 8.81 -9.09
C ALA A 55 -30.24 7.87 -9.30
N ALA A 56 -30.06 6.55 -9.26
CA ALA A 56 -31.13 5.60 -9.48
C ALA A 56 -31.92 5.32 -8.18
N PRO A 57 -33.25 5.14 -8.26
CA PRO A 57 -34.07 4.78 -7.10
C PRO A 57 -33.79 3.36 -6.58
N ALA A 58 -33.30 2.47 -7.46
CA ALA A 58 -32.92 1.11 -7.10
C ALA A 58 -31.45 1.09 -6.65
N ARG A 59 -31.26 1.01 -5.33
CA ARG A 59 -29.96 0.74 -4.71
C ARG A 59 -29.53 -0.69 -5.01
N ASP A 60 -28.26 -0.90 -5.31
CA ASP A 60 -27.67 -2.22 -5.55
C ASP A 60 -26.60 -2.54 -4.48
N PRO A 61 -27.04 -2.86 -3.26
CA PRO A 61 -26.14 -3.06 -2.13
C PRO A 61 -25.32 -4.34 -2.30
N ARG A 62 -24.02 -4.22 -2.05
CA ARG A 62 -23.04 -5.31 -2.04
C ARG A 62 -22.34 -5.35 -0.70
N LEU A 63 -22.22 -6.55 -0.13
CA LEU A 63 -21.33 -6.82 0.99
C LEU A 63 -19.97 -7.22 0.43
N ILE A 64 -18.95 -6.49 0.86
CA ILE A 64 -17.57 -6.73 0.47
C ILE A 64 -16.78 -7.18 1.69
N PHE A 65 -16.15 -8.34 1.56
CA PHE A 65 -15.20 -8.87 2.53
C PHE A 65 -13.79 -8.82 1.94
N GLY A 66 -12.81 -8.38 2.71
CA GLY A 66 -11.41 -8.41 2.31
C GLY A 66 -10.52 -8.95 3.42
N ALA A 67 -9.66 -9.91 3.09
CA ALA A 67 -8.69 -10.49 4.01
C ALA A 67 -7.28 -10.50 3.42
N ASP A 68 -6.28 -10.40 4.28
CA ASP A 68 -4.86 -10.35 3.96
C ASP A 68 -4.13 -11.29 4.94
N ALA A 69 -3.51 -12.36 4.43
CA ALA A 69 -2.90 -13.41 5.25
C ALA A 69 -1.61 -13.94 4.66
N VAL A 70 -0.71 -14.43 5.52
CA VAL A 70 0.47 -15.21 5.14
C VAL A 70 0.14 -16.69 5.21
N LEU A 71 0.40 -17.38 4.12
CA LEU A 71 0.07 -18.78 3.92
C LEU A 71 1.33 -19.60 3.78
N ASP A 72 1.42 -20.73 4.49
CA ASP A 72 2.53 -21.65 4.28
C ASP A 72 2.27 -22.62 3.12
N THR A 73 2.45 -22.12 1.90
CA THR A 73 2.23 -22.88 0.67
C THR A 73 3.39 -22.74 -0.31
N ARG A 74 3.54 -23.77 -1.15
CA ARG A 74 4.45 -23.76 -2.30
C ARG A 74 3.84 -23.03 -3.51
N SER A 75 2.52 -22.85 -3.52
CA SER A 75 1.84 -22.19 -4.64
C SER A 75 2.21 -20.72 -4.74
N THR A 76 2.39 -20.24 -5.97
CA THR A 76 2.66 -18.83 -6.28
C THR A 76 1.53 -18.17 -7.07
N LYS A 77 0.52 -18.96 -7.48
CA LYS A 77 -0.62 -18.48 -8.25
C LYS A 77 -1.57 -17.72 -7.32
N ALA A 78 -1.92 -16.49 -7.70
CA ALA A 78 -2.80 -15.63 -6.89
C ALA A 78 -4.14 -16.31 -6.54
N GLU A 79 -4.78 -16.96 -7.51
CA GLU A 79 -6.02 -17.72 -7.31
C GLU A 79 -5.91 -18.80 -6.24
N ALA A 80 -4.82 -19.57 -6.23
CA ALA A 80 -4.62 -20.63 -5.25
C ALA A 80 -4.41 -20.03 -3.86
N LEU A 81 -3.65 -18.93 -3.76
CA LEU A 81 -3.47 -18.20 -2.50
C LEU A 81 -4.80 -17.67 -1.97
N ASP A 82 -5.61 -17.04 -2.82
CA ASP A 82 -6.89 -16.47 -2.39
C ASP A 82 -7.85 -17.56 -1.88
N ARG A 83 -7.89 -18.73 -2.55
CA ARG A 83 -8.67 -19.89 -2.11
C ARG A 83 -8.17 -20.44 -0.78
N GLU A 84 -6.86 -20.56 -0.59
CA GLU A 84 -6.27 -21.01 0.67
C GLU A 84 -6.60 -20.05 1.84
N VAL A 85 -6.62 -18.73 1.62
CA VAL A 85 -7.08 -17.77 2.64
C VAL A 85 -8.54 -18.03 3.02
N LEU A 86 -9.43 -18.20 2.03
CA LEU A 86 -10.84 -18.45 2.29
C LEU A 86 -11.07 -19.78 3.02
N ARG A 87 -10.34 -20.83 2.62
CA ARG A 87 -10.37 -22.12 3.31
C ARG A 87 -9.95 -22.02 4.77
N ALA A 88 -8.85 -21.31 5.06
CA ALA A 88 -8.38 -21.12 6.43
C ALA A 88 -9.42 -20.38 7.30
N LEU A 89 -10.08 -19.38 6.73
CA LEU A 89 -11.17 -18.65 7.40
C LEU A 89 -12.39 -19.54 7.67
N VAL A 90 -12.87 -20.26 6.66
CA VAL A 90 -14.03 -21.15 6.79
C VAL A 90 -13.76 -22.27 7.80
N HIS A 91 -12.55 -22.84 7.78
CA HIS A 91 -12.14 -23.84 8.77
C HIS A 91 -12.20 -23.28 10.21
N TRP A 92 -11.70 -22.06 10.43
CA TRP A 92 -11.78 -21.39 11.72
C TRP A 92 -13.23 -21.12 12.14
N TRP A 93 -14.04 -20.56 11.26
CA TRP A 93 -15.45 -20.28 11.54
C TRP A 93 -16.27 -21.55 11.81
N SER A 94 -16.00 -22.65 11.09
CA SER A 94 -16.62 -23.94 11.35
C SER A 94 -16.21 -24.50 12.72
N THR A 95 -14.94 -24.31 13.12
CA THR A 95 -14.47 -24.68 14.47
C THR A 95 -15.19 -23.88 15.56
N LEU A 96 -15.41 -22.58 15.34
CA LEU A 96 -16.21 -21.74 16.25
C LEU A 96 -17.68 -22.21 16.30
N HIS A 97 -18.26 -22.54 15.13
CA HIS A 97 -19.62 -23.06 15.04
C HIS A 97 -19.80 -24.36 15.83
N GLN A 98 -18.88 -25.32 15.70
CA GLN A 98 -18.89 -26.58 16.46
C GLN A 98 -18.80 -26.37 17.98
N ARG A 99 -18.21 -25.26 18.42
CA ARG A 99 -18.12 -24.87 19.83
C ARG A 99 -19.35 -24.08 20.32
N GLY A 100 -20.34 -23.84 19.46
CA GLY A 100 -21.51 -23.02 19.78
C GLY A 100 -21.18 -21.54 20.00
N ALA A 101 -20.09 -21.04 19.40
CA ALA A 101 -19.65 -19.67 19.58
C ALA A 101 -20.62 -18.68 18.92
N GLN A 102 -21.01 -17.64 19.65
CA GLN A 102 -21.89 -16.58 19.15
C GLN A 102 -21.32 -15.91 17.88
N ALA A 103 -20.00 -15.74 17.80
CA ALA A 103 -19.31 -15.19 16.64
C ALA A 103 -19.63 -15.94 15.33
N ALA A 104 -19.66 -17.29 15.37
CA ALA A 104 -19.98 -18.09 14.19
C ALA A 104 -21.43 -17.90 13.74
N HIS A 105 -22.38 -17.82 14.69
CA HIS A 105 -23.78 -17.53 14.39
C HIS A 105 -23.95 -16.13 13.78
N LEU A 106 -23.17 -15.14 14.23
CA LEU A 106 -23.17 -13.80 13.62
C LEU A 106 -22.65 -13.83 12.18
N PHE A 107 -21.66 -14.66 11.87
CA PHE A 107 -21.19 -14.85 10.49
C PHE A 107 -22.27 -15.44 9.60
N ASP A 108 -22.91 -16.55 10.01
CA ASP A 108 -24.02 -17.16 9.27
C ASP A 108 -25.18 -16.16 9.09
N ALA A 109 -25.56 -15.44 10.16
CA ALA A 109 -26.62 -14.45 10.11
C ALA A 109 -26.29 -13.30 9.15
N LEU A 110 -25.04 -12.84 9.10
CA LEU A 110 -24.58 -11.81 8.17
C LEU A 110 -24.80 -12.28 6.71
N TYR A 111 -24.29 -13.46 6.36
CA TYR A 111 -24.34 -13.95 4.98
C TYR A 111 -25.70 -14.53 4.56
N ARG A 112 -26.58 -14.92 5.49
CA ARG A 112 -27.99 -15.24 5.19
C ARG A 112 -28.77 -14.06 4.60
N ASN A 113 -28.28 -12.83 4.76
CA ASN A 113 -28.82 -11.65 4.11
C ASN A 113 -28.24 -11.42 2.69
N CYS A 114 -27.35 -12.29 2.23
CA CYS A 114 -26.72 -12.25 0.91
C CYS A 114 -27.34 -13.30 -0.02
N ALA A 115 -27.43 -12.97 -1.30
CA ALA A 115 -27.96 -13.85 -2.32
C ALA A 115 -27.09 -15.12 -2.46
N GLY A 116 -27.75 -16.27 -2.55
CA GLY A 116 -27.11 -17.56 -2.83
C GLY A 116 -26.32 -18.19 -1.68
N TYR A 117 -26.37 -17.63 -0.47
CA TYR A 117 -25.69 -18.23 0.68
C TYR A 117 -26.35 -19.57 1.07
N PRO A 118 -25.57 -20.64 1.35
CA PRO A 118 -26.12 -21.95 1.68
C PRO A 118 -26.97 -21.93 2.95
N GLU A 119 -28.13 -22.59 2.92
CA GLU A 119 -29.06 -22.64 4.06
C GLU A 119 -28.44 -23.28 5.31
N ALA A 120 -27.64 -24.35 5.09
CA ALA A 120 -26.91 -25.04 6.16
C ALA A 120 -25.81 -24.17 6.80
N GLY A 121 -25.34 -23.12 6.12
CA GLY A 121 -24.27 -22.25 6.60
C GLY A 121 -23.03 -23.03 7.04
N LEU A 122 -22.41 -22.61 8.14
CA LEU A 122 -21.21 -23.26 8.70
C LEU A 122 -21.40 -24.71 9.18
N ALA A 123 -22.63 -25.26 9.20
CA ALA A 123 -22.86 -26.68 9.40
C ALA A 123 -22.38 -27.53 8.19
N GLU A 124 -22.32 -26.92 7.00
CA GLU A 124 -21.74 -27.51 5.79
C GLU A 124 -20.60 -26.60 5.26
N PRO A 125 -19.41 -26.67 5.86
CA PRO A 125 -18.33 -25.73 5.56
C PRO A 125 -17.85 -25.78 4.11
N GLU A 126 -17.95 -26.92 3.44
CA GLU A 126 -17.58 -27.06 2.02
C GLU A 126 -18.47 -26.20 1.11
N ALA A 127 -19.79 -26.17 1.36
CA ALA A 127 -20.72 -25.31 0.63
C ALA A 127 -20.46 -23.82 0.87
N VAL A 128 -20.04 -23.44 2.09
CA VAL A 128 -19.63 -22.06 2.41
C VAL A 128 -18.32 -21.70 1.72
N GLU A 129 -17.32 -22.60 1.68
CA GLU A 129 -16.07 -22.39 0.94
C GLU A 129 -16.36 -22.16 -0.54
N ASP A 130 -17.16 -23.04 -1.17
CA ASP A 130 -17.53 -22.93 -2.58
C ASP A 130 -18.29 -21.63 -2.86
N TYR A 131 -19.22 -21.24 -1.99
CA TYR A 131 -19.92 -19.97 -2.09
C TYR A 131 -18.95 -18.77 -2.09
N LEU A 132 -18.02 -18.71 -1.13
CA LEU A 132 -17.07 -17.59 -1.02
C LEU A 132 -16.06 -17.58 -2.18
N VAL A 133 -15.61 -18.75 -2.64
CA VAL A 133 -14.71 -18.90 -3.78
C VAL A 133 -15.40 -18.46 -5.07
N HIS A 134 -16.67 -18.82 -5.26
CA HIS A 134 -17.48 -18.40 -6.40
C HIS A 134 -17.63 -16.87 -6.46
N HIS A 135 -17.83 -16.23 -5.30
CA HIS A 135 -17.98 -14.78 -5.19
C HIS A 135 -16.66 -14.01 -5.05
N ARG A 136 -15.51 -14.66 -5.27
CA ARG A 136 -14.21 -13.98 -5.15
C ARG A 136 -14.02 -12.96 -6.29
N ALA A 137 -13.52 -11.80 -5.94
CA ALA A 137 -13.10 -10.77 -6.89
C ALA A 137 -11.57 -10.65 -6.92
N PRO A 138 -10.90 -11.10 -7.99
CA PRO A 138 -9.44 -11.15 -8.02
C PRO A 138 -8.82 -9.75 -8.13
N ALA A 139 -7.75 -9.51 -7.36
CA ALA A 139 -6.96 -8.29 -7.49
C ALA A 139 -6.17 -8.27 -8.81
N VAL A 140 -6.28 -7.19 -9.57
CA VAL A 140 -5.48 -6.97 -10.79
C VAL A 140 -4.08 -6.46 -10.41
N THR A 141 -4.02 -5.61 -9.40
CA THR A 141 -2.78 -5.07 -8.83
C THR A 141 -2.77 -5.28 -7.33
N ARG A 142 -1.63 -5.67 -6.79
CA ARG A 142 -1.41 -5.67 -5.35
C ARG A 142 -0.01 -5.20 -4.97
N HIS A 143 0.05 -4.58 -3.81
CA HIS A 143 1.25 -4.25 -3.09
C HIS A 143 1.07 -4.67 -1.63
N VAL A 144 2.10 -5.30 -1.11
CA VAL A 144 2.20 -5.72 0.29
C VAL A 144 3.60 -5.31 0.71
N ASP A 145 3.76 -4.68 1.85
CA ASP A 145 5.11 -4.35 2.34
C ASP A 145 5.89 -5.64 2.64
N PHE A 146 7.22 -5.61 2.46
CA PHE A 146 8.06 -6.77 2.70
C PHE A 146 7.88 -7.37 4.09
N ALA A 147 7.66 -6.52 5.12
CA ALA A 147 7.41 -6.98 6.48
C ALA A 147 6.31 -8.05 6.51
N TYR A 148 5.24 -7.85 5.74
CA TYR A 148 4.11 -8.78 5.69
C TYR A 148 4.27 -9.91 4.67
N ARG A 149 5.11 -9.77 3.63
CA ARG A 149 5.21 -10.78 2.57
C ARG A 149 5.72 -12.14 3.05
N PHE A 150 6.47 -12.17 4.15
CA PHE A 150 7.22 -13.34 4.62
C PHE A 150 7.24 -13.54 6.14
N GLN A 151 6.46 -12.76 6.91
CA GLN A 151 6.38 -12.88 8.37
C GLN A 151 4.93 -13.15 8.80
N SER A 152 4.77 -14.07 9.75
CA SER A 152 3.51 -14.21 10.49
C SER A 152 3.28 -13.00 11.40
N PRO A 153 2.06 -12.78 11.90
CA PRO A 153 1.82 -11.77 12.93
C PRO A 153 2.72 -11.94 14.16
N GLU A 154 2.99 -13.18 14.57
CA GLU A 154 3.85 -13.52 15.71
C GLU A 154 5.32 -13.12 15.44
N ASP A 155 5.83 -13.43 14.25
CA ASP A 155 7.19 -13.08 13.84
C ASP A 155 7.40 -11.56 13.74
N LEU A 156 6.37 -10.82 13.30
CA LEU A 156 6.38 -9.36 13.28
C LEU A 156 6.48 -8.80 14.70
N ARG A 157 5.65 -9.31 15.63
CA ARG A 157 5.67 -8.88 17.03
C ARG A 157 7.04 -9.13 17.65
N ALA A 158 7.58 -10.34 17.48
CA ALA A 158 8.91 -10.71 17.96
C ALA A 158 10.01 -9.84 17.36
N SER A 159 9.93 -9.49 16.07
CA SER A 159 10.90 -8.59 15.43
C SER A 159 10.86 -7.18 16.01
N VAL A 160 9.66 -6.68 16.37
CA VAL A 160 9.48 -5.38 17.03
C VAL A 160 9.98 -5.43 18.48
N ASP A 161 9.71 -6.52 19.21
CA ASP A 161 10.19 -6.70 20.59
C ASP A 161 11.72 -6.77 20.64
N ALA A 162 12.35 -7.45 19.68
CA ALA A 162 13.81 -7.44 19.52
C ALA A 162 14.36 -6.02 19.27
N LEU A 163 13.70 -5.23 18.41
CA LEU A 163 14.07 -3.84 18.18
C LEU A 163 13.94 -2.99 19.44
N ARG A 164 12.85 -3.18 20.19
CA ARG A 164 12.61 -2.46 21.45
C ARG A 164 13.68 -2.80 22.48
N ALA A 165 13.94 -4.08 22.71
CA ALA A 165 14.97 -4.53 23.64
C ALA A 165 16.37 -4.01 23.28
N VAL A 166 16.72 -3.99 21.99
CA VAL A 166 17.97 -3.42 21.51
C VAL A 166 18.04 -1.91 21.77
N ASN A 167 16.97 -1.17 21.51
CA ASN A 167 16.94 0.27 21.78
C ASN A 167 17.04 0.56 23.28
N GLU A 168 16.27 -0.15 24.12
CA GLU A 168 16.34 -0.02 25.58
C GLU A 168 17.75 -0.32 26.12
N HIS A 169 18.42 -1.32 25.55
CA HIS A 169 19.81 -1.62 25.88
C HIS A 169 20.78 -0.52 25.45
N LEU A 170 20.60 0.04 24.25
CA LEU A 170 21.40 1.16 23.76
C LEU A 170 21.20 2.42 24.61
N ASP A 171 19.96 2.70 25.03
CA ASP A 171 19.63 3.82 25.92
C ASP A 171 20.33 3.67 27.27
N ALA A 172 20.32 2.46 27.86
CA ALA A 172 21.04 2.16 29.09
C ALA A 172 22.56 2.30 28.94
N ARG A 173 23.09 2.02 27.74
CA ARG A 173 24.52 2.09 27.41
C ARG A 173 24.97 3.48 26.95
N ALA A 174 24.04 4.41 26.74
CA ALA A 174 24.33 5.74 26.19
C ALA A 174 25.43 6.50 26.96
N PRO A 175 25.42 6.57 28.31
CA PRO A 175 26.46 7.30 29.06
C PRO A 175 27.88 6.74 28.82
N GLN A 176 28.01 5.41 28.75
CA GLN A 176 29.30 4.74 28.51
C GLN A 176 29.80 4.98 27.08
N LEU A 177 28.87 5.02 26.11
CA LEU A 177 29.16 5.32 24.72
C LEU A 177 29.53 6.79 24.50
N GLU A 178 29.07 7.71 25.36
CA GLU A 178 29.51 9.11 25.35
C GLU A 178 30.93 9.27 25.90
N GLU A 179 31.28 8.58 27.00
CA GLU A 179 32.62 8.60 27.59
C GLU A 179 33.67 7.92 26.70
N THR A 180 33.26 6.85 26.01
CA THR A 180 34.08 6.14 25.04
C THR A 180 33.39 6.07 23.67
N PRO A 181 33.41 7.18 22.90
CA PRO A 181 32.76 7.24 21.60
C PRO A 181 33.23 6.11 20.70
N TRP A 182 32.27 5.47 20.04
CA TRP A 182 32.57 4.46 19.04
C TRP A 182 33.41 5.09 17.91
N THR A 183 34.68 4.69 17.80
CA THR A 183 35.62 5.28 16.84
C THR A 183 35.64 4.55 15.49
N GLY A 184 34.83 3.51 15.32
CA GLY A 184 34.85 2.65 14.13
C GLY A 184 36.10 1.80 13.98
N ARG A 185 36.92 1.66 15.03
CA ARG A 185 38.10 0.80 15.05
C ARG A 185 37.69 -0.67 14.94
N PRO A 186 38.43 -1.51 14.18
CA PRO A 186 38.05 -2.90 13.92
C PRO A 186 37.84 -3.77 15.17
N ARG A 187 38.47 -3.43 16.31
CA ARG A 187 38.35 -4.16 17.57
C ARG A 187 37.11 -3.80 18.41
N GLN A 188 36.49 -2.64 18.19
CA GLN A 188 35.30 -2.19 18.95
C GLN A 188 33.97 -2.72 18.35
N MET A 189 34.02 -3.31 17.15
CA MET A 189 32.85 -3.70 16.35
C MET A 189 32.27 -5.07 16.72
N PRO A 190 33.10 -6.13 16.85
CA PRO A 190 32.61 -7.45 17.24
C PRO A 190 31.88 -7.43 18.59
N ASP A 191 32.42 -6.76 19.60
CA ASP A 191 31.88 -6.82 20.97
C ASP A 191 30.47 -6.22 21.08
N LEU A 192 30.24 -5.02 20.52
CA LEU A 192 28.92 -4.39 20.52
C LEU A 192 27.94 -5.13 19.60
N HIS A 193 28.38 -5.64 18.45
CA HIS A 193 27.49 -6.40 17.56
C HIS A 193 27.00 -7.70 18.22
N HIS A 194 27.88 -8.46 18.87
CA HIS A 194 27.50 -9.68 19.58
C HIS A 194 26.57 -9.37 20.74
N GLU A 195 26.86 -8.33 21.51
CA GLU A 195 26.00 -7.90 22.60
C GLU A 195 24.58 -7.53 22.13
N LEU A 196 24.45 -6.69 21.09
CA LEU A 196 23.13 -6.33 20.55
C LEU A 196 22.42 -7.55 19.95
N ARG A 197 23.18 -8.50 19.38
CA ARG A 197 22.64 -9.77 18.88
C ARG A 197 22.11 -10.64 20.01
N ASP A 198 22.82 -10.73 21.13
CA ASP A 198 22.42 -11.51 22.30
C ASP A 198 21.16 -10.92 22.95
N VAL A 199 21.09 -9.59 23.11
CA VAL A 199 19.88 -8.88 23.59
C VAL A 199 18.69 -9.16 22.67
N ALA A 200 18.88 -9.01 21.36
CA ALA A 200 17.82 -9.24 20.38
C ALA A 200 17.36 -10.71 20.37
N ARG A 201 18.27 -11.67 20.52
CA ARG A 201 17.97 -13.11 20.58
C ARG A 201 17.25 -13.47 21.87
N ALA A 202 17.61 -12.85 23.00
CA ALA A 202 16.91 -13.03 24.26
C ALA A 202 15.45 -12.56 24.18
N ALA A 203 15.20 -11.44 23.50
CA ALA A 203 13.85 -10.92 23.26
C ALA A 203 13.07 -11.71 22.19
N ALA A 204 13.76 -12.23 21.16
CA ALA A 204 13.16 -12.96 20.06
C ALA A 204 14.02 -14.14 19.61
N PRO A 205 13.81 -15.34 20.17
CA PRO A 205 14.60 -16.54 19.82
C PRO A 205 14.55 -16.90 18.33
N GLY A 206 13.42 -16.64 17.66
CA GLY A 206 13.20 -16.89 16.22
C GLY A 206 13.81 -15.85 15.27
N LEU A 207 14.54 -14.84 15.78
CA LEU A 207 15.09 -13.76 14.98
C LEU A 207 16.10 -14.24 13.91
N GLU A 208 16.80 -15.34 14.17
CA GLU A 208 17.81 -15.89 13.26
C GLU A 208 17.34 -17.07 12.40
N ASP A 209 16.02 -17.30 12.30
CA ASP A 209 15.44 -18.33 11.42
C ASP A 209 16.15 -18.36 10.06
N SER A 210 16.74 -19.50 9.70
CA SER A 210 17.47 -19.68 8.44
C SER A 210 16.55 -19.45 7.24
N GLY A 211 15.26 -19.75 7.37
CA GLY A 211 14.26 -19.47 6.34
C GLY A 211 14.10 -17.97 6.05
N TRP A 212 14.39 -17.07 6.99
CA TRP A 212 14.28 -15.63 6.77
C TRP A 212 15.23 -15.13 5.67
N LYS A 213 16.49 -15.57 5.71
CA LYS A 213 17.52 -15.14 4.76
C LYS A 213 17.16 -15.57 3.33
N GLU A 214 16.68 -16.80 3.18
CA GLU A 214 16.22 -17.34 1.90
C GLU A 214 14.99 -16.56 1.37
N ARG A 215 14.03 -16.25 2.25
CA ARG A 215 12.84 -15.46 1.92
C ARG A 215 13.22 -14.06 1.41
N LEU A 216 14.13 -13.38 2.11
CA LEU A 216 14.64 -12.06 1.71
C LEU A 216 15.42 -12.10 0.38
N ALA A 217 16.29 -13.09 0.19
CA ALA A 217 17.03 -13.27 -1.06
C ALA A 217 16.08 -13.48 -2.24
N THR A 218 15.11 -14.38 -2.10
CA THR A 218 14.07 -14.64 -3.11
C THR A 218 13.28 -13.37 -3.47
N ALA A 219 12.95 -12.54 -2.48
CA ALA A 219 12.25 -11.27 -2.71
C ALA A 219 13.09 -10.28 -3.51
N ARG A 220 14.39 -10.19 -3.20
CA ARG A 220 15.36 -9.35 -3.92
C ARG A 220 15.55 -9.83 -5.36
N ASP A 221 15.65 -11.13 -5.58
CA ASP A 221 15.78 -11.73 -6.91
C ASP A 221 14.53 -11.47 -7.76
N SER A 222 13.34 -11.62 -7.16
CA SER A 222 12.07 -11.30 -7.83
C SER A 222 11.97 -9.81 -8.20
N ALA A 223 12.42 -8.91 -7.33
CA ALA A 223 12.46 -7.47 -7.59
C ALA A 223 13.48 -7.11 -8.67
N ALA A 224 14.64 -7.77 -8.70
CA ALA A 224 15.66 -7.60 -9.73
C ALA A 224 15.15 -8.07 -11.10
N ALA A 225 14.58 -9.26 -11.18
CA ALA A 225 13.95 -9.79 -12.39
C ALA A 225 12.82 -8.90 -12.88
N SER A 226 11.96 -8.41 -11.97
CA SER A 226 10.90 -7.44 -12.31
C SER A 226 11.47 -6.13 -12.82
N THR A 227 12.61 -5.66 -12.31
CA THR A 227 13.26 -4.43 -12.77
C THR A 227 13.82 -4.56 -14.18
N LEU A 228 14.48 -5.68 -14.47
CA LEU A 228 15.01 -5.99 -15.80
C LEU A 228 13.89 -6.12 -16.84
N THR A 229 12.82 -6.84 -16.50
CA THR A 229 11.70 -7.09 -17.42
C THR A 229 10.76 -5.89 -17.57
N TYR A 230 10.65 -5.02 -16.56
CA TYR A 230 9.72 -3.89 -16.59
C TYR A 230 10.03 -2.89 -17.70
N ALA A 231 11.32 -2.60 -17.97
CA ALA A 231 11.68 -1.66 -19.04
C ALA A 231 11.19 -2.18 -20.40
N VAL A 232 11.45 -3.45 -20.69
CA VAL A 232 10.99 -4.12 -21.92
C VAL A 232 9.47 -4.14 -21.99
N TYR A 233 8.79 -4.60 -20.93
CA TYR A 233 7.33 -4.62 -20.89
C TYR A 233 6.72 -3.23 -21.07
N ARG A 234 7.27 -2.21 -20.41
CA ARG A 234 6.76 -0.84 -20.47
C ARG A 234 6.87 -0.25 -21.87
N TYR A 235 8.06 -0.31 -22.47
CA TYR A 235 8.33 0.37 -23.73
C TYR A 235 7.91 -0.44 -24.96
N ALA A 236 8.01 -1.77 -24.92
CA ALA A 236 7.64 -2.62 -26.06
C ALA A 236 6.15 -2.98 -26.08
N TRP A 237 5.48 -3.07 -24.93
CA TRP A 237 4.10 -3.58 -24.85
C TRP A 237 3.11 -2.57 -24.27
N ALA A 238 3.33 -2.10 -23.03
CA ALA A 238 2.35 -1.31 -22.32
C ALA A 238 2.11 0.07 -22.96
N LEU A 239 3.18 0.83 -23.25
CA LEU A 239 3.04 2.15 -23.85
C LEU A 239 2.44 2.09 -25.27
N PRO A 240 2.92 1.24 -26.19
CA PRO A 240 2.28 1.09 -27.50
C PRO A 240 0.81 0.68 -27.39
N GLY A 241 0.48 -0.28 -26.52
CA GLY A 241 -0.90 -0.70 -26.29
C GLY A 241 -1.79 0.43 -25.76
N ILE A 242 -1.31 1.20 -24.80
CA ILE A 242 -2.01 2.38 -24.26
C ILE A 242 -2.24 3.43 -25.37
N TYR A 243 -1.23 3.75 -26.17
CA TYR A 243 -1.37 4.75 -27.24
C TYR A 243 -2.28 4.27 -28.37
N LEU A 244 -2.20 3.00 -28.76
CA LEU A 244 -3.09 2.39 -29.74
C LEU A 244 -4.55 2.44 -29.27
N LEU A 245 -4.78 2.09 -28.00
CA LEU A 245 -6.13 2.12 -27.43
C LEU A 245 -6.67 3.54 -27.33
N LYS A 246 -5.85 4.51 -26.90
CA LYS A 246 -6.20 5.94 -26.93
C LYS A 246 -6.53 6.43 -28.33
N ALA A 247 -5.74 6.05 -29.34
CA ALA A 247 -5.99 6.41 -30.73
C ALA A 247 -7.32 5.80 -31.24
N ARG A 248 -7.59 4.52 -30.91
CA ARG A 248 -8.84 3.86 -31.25
C ARG A 248 -10.05 4.52 -30.59
N MET A 249 -9.94 4.87 -29.30
CA MET A 249 -10.99 5.60 -28.56
C MET A 249 -11.25 6.97 -29.18
N TRP A 250 -10.21 7.71 -29.57
CA TRP A 250 -10.35 9.01 -30.22
C TRP A 250 -10.97 8.91 -31.62
N LEU A 251 -10.58 7.92 -32.41
CA LEU A 251 -11.22 7.63 -33.70
C LEU A 251 -12.70 7.28 -33.52
N HIS A 252 -13.04 6.49 -32.50
CA HIS A 252 -14.42 6.15 -32.16
C HIS A 252 -15.23 7.39 -31.77
N ALA A 253 -14.70 8.23 -30.87
CA ALA A 253 -15.33 9.48 -30.46
C ALA A 253 -15.55 10.45 -31.65
N ARG A 254 -14.63 10.48 -32.61
CA ARG A 254 -14.80 11.26 -33.85
C ARG A 254 -15.90 10.72 -34.77
N LYS A 255 -16.04 9.39 -34.85
CA LYS A 255 -17.07 8.75 -35.68
C LYS A 255 -18.47 8.82 -35.06
N HIS A 256 -18.53 8.98 -33.74
CA HIS A 256 -19.78 9.08 -32.98
C HIS A 256 -19.77 10.35 -32.10
N PRO A 257 -19.86 11.54 -32.70
CA PRO A 257 -19.80 12.81 -31.96
C PRO A 257 -20.98 12.99 -30.98
N ASP A 258 -22.11 12.34 -31.25
CA ASP A 258 -23.31 12.36 -30.39
C ASP A 258 -23.26 11.33 -29.25
N ALA A 259 -22.31 10.39 -29.30
CA ALA A 259 -22.01 9.52 -28.17
C ALA A 259 -21.22 10.33 -27.14
N ARG A 260 -21.89 11.27 -26.48
CA ARG A 260 -21.33 11.90 -25.30
C ARG A 260 -21.07 10.79 -24.28
N PRO A 261 -19.85 10.66 -23.74
CA PRO A 261 -19.64 9.79 -22.60
C PRO A 261 -20.68 10.18 -21.56
N ILE A 262 -21.34 9.19 -20.97
CA ILE A 262 -22.20 9.41 -19.81
C ILE A 262 -21.24 9.91 -18.72
N SER A 263 -21.08 11.24 -18.68
CA SER A 263 -20.28 11.94 -17.69
C SER A 263 -21.25 12.32 -16.61
N TRP A 264 -21.22 11.53 -15.55
CA TRP A 264 -21.94 11.86 -14.33
C TRP A 264 -21.33 13.15 -13.78
N PRO A 265 -22.16 14.10 -13.31
CA PRO A 265 -21.67 15.39 -12.84
C PRO A 265 -20.58 15.15 -11.80
N ALA A 266 -19.46 15.86 -11.95
CA ALA A 266 -18.47 15.94 -10.89
C ALA A 266 -19.20 16.30 -9.60
N HIS A 267 -18.92 15.56 -8.53
CA HIS A 267 -19.53 15.80 -7.23
C HIS A 267 -19.53 17.31 -6.91
N GLY A 268 -20.70 17.85 -6.58
CA GLY A 268 -20.78 19.18 -6.00
C GLY A 268 -19.94 19.19 -4.73
N MET A 269 -19.23 20.29 -4.50
CA MET A 269 -18.31 20.46 -3.37
C MET A 269 -18.98 20.31 -1.98
N GLY A 270 -20.32 20.16 -1.93
CA GLY A 270 -21.13 19.98 -0.71
C GLY A 270 -21.61 18.55 -0.40
N ASP A 271 -21.33 17.54 -1.25
CA ASP A 271 -21.83 16.15 -1.04
C ASP A 271 -20.79 15.19 -0.43
N ALA A 272 -19.60 15.69 -0.06
CA ALA A 272 -18.60 14.87 0.60
C ALA A 272 -19.12 14.47 1.99
N PRO A 273 -19.14 13.16 2.34
CA PRO A 273 -19.49 12.76 3.69
C PRO A 273 -18.57 13.46 4.70
N ALA A 274 -19.11 13.80 5.87
CA ALA A 274 -18.36 14.43 6.94
C ALA A 274 -17.06 13.64 7.21
N ILE A 275 -15.96 14.37 7.45
CA ILE A 275 -14.67 13.78 7.81
C ILE A 275 -14.94 12.76 8.92
N PRO A 276 -14.67 11.45 8.71
CA PRO A 276 -14.80 10.48 9.76
C PRO A 276 -13.96 10.98 10.94
N PRO A 277 -14.46 10.91 12.19
CA PRO A 277 -13.61 11.20 13.33
C PRO A 277 -12.32 10.40 13.17
N VAL A 278 -11.18 11.07 13.38
CA VAL A 278 -9.85 10.46 13.28
C VAL A 278 -9.93 9.10 13.96
N SER A 279 -9.79 8.03 13.20
CA SER A 279 -9.67 6.69 13.77
C SER A 279 -8.51 6.75 14.77
N ASP A 280 -8.79 6.54 16.05
CA ASP A 280 -7.85 6.68 17.19
C ASP A 280 -6.57 5.83 17.07
N ALA A 281 -6.47 4.98 16.06
CA ALA A 281 -5.26 4.27 15.71
C ALA A 281 -4.51 5.07 14.64
N MET A 282 -3.56 5.94 15.03
CA MET A 282 -2.55 6.53 14.12
C MET A 282 -1.72 5.48 13.34
N VAL A 283 -2.02 4.18 13.50
CA VAL A 283 -1.27 3.03 13.02
C VAL A 283 -2.27 1.97 12.55
N GLN A 284 -2.11 1.47 11.31
CA GLN A 284 -2.95 0.43 10.69
C GLN A 284 -4.44 0.79 10.49
N ASN A 285 -4.70 1.91 9.84
CA ASN A 285 -6.02 2.34 9.38
C ASN A 285 -6.45 1.62 8.09
N PRO A 286 -7.72 1.19 7.97
CA PRO A 286 -8.27 0.70 6.72
C PRO A 286 -8.77 1.86 5.83
N MET A 287 -8.71 1.65 4.53
CA MET A 287 -9.35 2.52 3.55
C MET A 287 -9.97 1.67 2.44
N VAL A 288 -11.16 2.07 2.00
CA VAL A 288 -11.83 1.51 0.83
C VAL A 288 -12.29 2.64 -0.06
N HIS A 289 -11.91 2.59 -1.33
CA HIS A 289 -12.46 3.48 -2.35
C HIS A 289 -13.14 2.67 -3.44
N VAL A 290 -14.30 3.14 -3.87
CA VAL A 290 -15.04 2.55 -4.99
C VAL A 290 -15.39 3.67 -5.96
N ALA A 291 -14.87 3.56 -7.17
CA ALA A 291 -15.17 4.49 -8.24
C ALA A 291 -15.62 3.75 -9.48
N ARG A 292 -16.69 4.24 -10.10
CA ARG A 292 -17.18 3.70 -11.37
C ARG A 292 -16.24 4.09 -12.49
N ILE A 293 -15.93 3.13 -13.35
CA ILE A 293 -15.16 3.32 -14.58
C ILE A 293 -16.14 3.84 -15.63
N VAL A 294 -15.74 4.88 -16.37
CA VAL A 294 -16.58 5.47 -17.42
C VAL A 294 -16.94 4.41 -18.47
N ASP A 295 -18.23 4.31 -18.82
CA ASP A 295 -18.78 3.33 -19.77
C ASP A 295 -18.51 3.69 -21.23
N ASP A 296 -17.25 3.88 -21.56
CA ASP A 296 -16.79 4.15 -22.92
C ASP A 296 -16.10 2.92 -23.52
N PRO A 297 -16.31 2.63 -24.82
CA PRO A 297 -15.64 1.53 -25.49
C PRO A 297 -14.12 1.59 -25.35
N GLY A 298 -13.53 0.56 -24.75
CA GLY A 298 -12.08 0.44 -24.54
C GLY A 298 -11.56 1.02 -23.22
N THR A 299 -12.37 1.73 -22.44
CA THR A 299 -11.95 2.30 -21.16
C THR A 299 -11.60 1.22 -20.13
N LEU A 300 -12.43 0.17 -20.03
CA LEU A 300 -12.14 -1.00 -19.18
C LEU A 300 -10.79 -1.64 -19.54
N ALA A 301 -10.55 -1.87 -20.84
CA ALA A 301 -9.31 -2.48 -21.32
C ALA A 301 -8.09 -1.59 -21.00
N LEU A 302 -8.26 -0.27 -21.09
CA LEU A 302 -7.22 0.69 -20.73
C LEU A 302 -6.92 0.65 -19.24
N ALA A 303 -7.95 0.65 -18.39
CA ALA A 303 -7.81 0.54 -16.94
C ALA A 303 -7.13 -0.77 -16.53
N GLN A 304 -7.53 -1.90 -17.13
CA GLN A 304 -6.89 -3.19 -16.88
C GLN A 304 -5.41 -3.22 -17.34
N LEU A 305 -5.09 -2.68 -18.51
CA LEU A 305 -3.71 -2.59 -19.01
C LEU A 305 -2.85 -1.69 -18.12
N ALA A 306 -3.40 -0.55 -17.70
CA ALA A 306 -2.78 0.37 -16.75
C ALA A 306 -2.46 -0.33 -15.42
N LEU A 307 -3.44 -1.02 -14.83
CA LEU A 307 -3.27 -1.80 -13.59
C LEU A 307 -2.24 -2.91 -13.77
N ARG A 308 -2.23 -3.67 -14.87
CA ARG A 308 -1.20 -4.71 -15.12
C ARG A 308 0.21 -4.12 -15.19
N SER A 309 0.37 -2.97 -15.85
CA SER A 309 1.65 -2.25 -15.90
C SER A 309 2.10 -1.75 -14.53
N VAL A 310 1.15 -1.23 -13.76
CA VAL A 310 1.33 -0.83 -12.37
C VAL A 310 1.76 -2.03 -11.52
N ASN A 311 1.07 -3.17 -11.58
CA ASN A 311 1.40 -4.38 -10.84
C ASN A 311 2.85 -4.84 -11.09
N LEU A 312 3.31 -4.85 -12.35
CA LEU A 312 4.71 -5.19 -12.66
C LEU A 312 5.69 -4.15 -12.10
N ARG A 313 5.34 -2.86 -12.14
CA ARG A 313 6.13 -1.80 -11.51
C ARG A 313 6.25 -2.03 -10.00
N LEU A 314 5.16 -2.38 -9.32
CA LEU A 314 5.13 -2.54 -7.86
C LEU A 314 5.96 -3.73 -7.36
N LYS A 315 6.07 -4.80 -8.15
CA LYS A 315 6.92 -5.97 -7.84
C LYS A 315 8.42 -5.63 -7.72
N ARG A 316 8.85 -4.48 -8.25
CA ARG A 316 10.23 -3.99 -8.13
C ARG A 316 10.57 -3.47 -6.73
N TYR A 317 9.55 -3.11 -5.95
CA TYR A 317 9.73 -2.62 -4.60
C TYR A 317 9.64 -3.79 -3.63
N VAL A 318 10.76 -4.06 -2.95
CA VAL A 318 10.82 -5.00 -1.84
C VAL A 318 10.13 -4.35 -0.64
N VAL A 319 10.66 -3.23 -0.17
CA VAL A 319 10.19 -2.46 1.00
C VAL A 319 9.52 -1.16 0.55
N GLY A 320 8.34 -0.87 1.09
CA GLY A 320 7.54 0.32 0.79
C GLY A 320 6.99 0.41 -0.63
N LEU A 321 6.19 1.45 -0.89
CA LEU A 321 5.64 1.77 -2.20
C LEU A 321 6.27 3.07 -2.73
N ASN A 322 7.25 2.96 -3.62
CA ASN A 322 8.09 4.10 -4.04
C ASN A 322 8.76 4.76 -2.82
N HIS A 323 8.39 6.01 -2.50
CA HIS A 323 8.88 6.79 -1.36
C HIS A 323 7.89 6.80 -0.19
N VAL A 324 6.70 6.21 -0.34
CA VAL A 324 5.68 6.14 0.70
C VAL A 324 5.95 4.90 1.56
N GLN A 325 6.29 5.12 2.83
CA GLN A 325 6.64 4.08 3.80
C GLN A 325 5.57 3.91 4.90
N THR A 326 4.34 4.35 4.61
CA THR A 326 3.19 4.28 5.53
C THR A 326 2.15 3.26 5.08
N ILE A 327 2.39 2.52 3.97
CA ILE A 327 1.45 1.53 3.43
C ILE A 327 1.85 0.13 3.87
N HIS A 328 0.95 -0.56 4.59
CA HIS A 328 1.10 -1.99 4.90
C HIS A 328 0.74 -2.83 3.68
N CYS A 329 -0.47 -2.61 3.15
CA CYS A 329 -1.02 -3.33 2.00
C CYS A 329 -1.88 -2.40 1.14
N ALA A 330 -1.89 -2.64 -0.17
CA ALA A 330 -2.71 -1.94 -1.12
C ALA A 330 -3.11 -2.88 -2.27
N ARG A 331 -4.38 -2.89 -2.67
CA ARG A 331 -4.86 -3.73 -3.78
C ARG A 331 -5.95 -3.04 -4.58
N TRP A 332 -5.90 -3.26 -5.90
CA TRP A 332 -6.87 -2.75 -6.86
C TRP A 332 -7.47 -3.93 -7.61
N LEU A 333 -8.79 -3.96 -7.68
CA LEU A 333 -9.54 -4.90 -8.48
C LEU A 333 -10.51 -4.15 -9.39
N VAL A 334 -10.85 -4.79 -10.49
CA VAL A 334 -11.92 -4.33 -11.37
C VAL A 334 -13.06 -5.31 -11.21
N TYR A 335 -14.19 -4.82 -10.71
CA TYR A 335 -15.41 -5.59 -10.56
C TYR A 335 -16.42 -5.15 -11.61
N SER A 336 -17.04 -6.12 -12.27
CA SER A 336 -18.08 -5.90 -13.27
C SER A 336 -19.33 -6.64 -12.81
N ASP A 337 -20.47 -5.99 -12.80
CA ASP A 337 -21.74 -6.68 -12.55
C ASP A 337 -22.09 -7.60 -13.76
N GLU A 338 -22.93 -8.61 -13.54
CA GLU A 338 -23.54 -9.46 -14.58
C GLU A 338 -22.59 -10.01 -15.67
N ASP A 339 -21.89 -11.12 -15.39
CA ASP A 339 -21.02 -11.85 -16.35
C ASP A 339 -20.05 -10.97 -17.17
N GLY A 340 -19.67 -9.81 -16.62
CA GLY A 340 -18.75 -8.87 -17.27
C GLY A 340 -19.39 -7.86 -18.23
N ARG A 341 -20.72 -7.75 -18.27
CA ARG A 341 -21.47 -6.83 -19.15
C ARG A 341 -22.07 -5.63 -18.42
N GLY A 342 -22.21 -5.70 -17.11
CA GLY A 342 -22.70 -4.62 -16.28
C GLY A 342 -21.64 -3.52 -16.05
N PRO A 343 -22.02 -2.47 -15.30
CA PRO A 343 -21.12 -1.35 -15.01
C PRO A 343 -19.85 -1.80 -14.31
N HIS A 344 -18.74 -1.17 -14.69
CA HIS A 344 -17.42 -1.52 -14.19
C HIS A 344 -17.01 -0.61 -13.04
N HIS A 345 -16.48 -1.20 -11.98
CA HIS A 345 -16.06 -0.52 -10.78
C HIS A 345 -14.60 -0.81 -10.49
N LEU A 346 -13.84 0.25 -10.24
CA LEU A 346 -12.49 0.16 -9.70
C LEU A 346 -12.59 0.25 -8.18
N ILE A 347 -12.26 -0.87 -7.52
CA ILE A 347 -12.28 -0.96 -6.06
C ILE A 347 -10.83 -1.00 -5.58
N PHE A 348 -10.54 -0.15 -4.61
CA PHE A 348 -9.24 -0.01 -4.00
C PHE A 348 -9.32 -0.23 -2.50
N PHE A 349 -8.42 -1.06 -1.99
CA PHE A 349 -8.21 -1.23 -0.57
C PHE A 349 -6.81 -0.77 -0.21
N SER A 350 -6.70 -0.06 0.91
CA SER A 350 -5.41 0.23 1.54
C SER A 350 -5.48 -0.04 3.04
N ASN A 351 -4.32 -0.39 3.58
CA ASN A 351 -4.04 -0.42 5.01
C ASN A 351 -2.82 0.48 5.21
N TYR A 352 -2.95 1.53 6.01
CA TYR A 352 -1.96 2.59 6.10
C TYR A 352 -1.76 3.11 7.53
N ASP A 353 -0.66 3.79 7.76
CA ASP A 353 -0.37 4.53 9.00
C ASP A 353 -0.62 6.02 8.82
N ASP A 354 -0.67 6.72 9.95
CA ASP A 354 -0.94 8.16 10.08
C ASP A 354 -2.39 8.53 9.75
N THR A 355 -2.64 9.84 9.73
CA THR A 355 -3.95 10.41 9.37
C THR A 355 -4.22 10.25 7.88
N TRP A 356 -5.49 10.28 7.49
CA TRP A 356 -5.87 10.25 6.09
C TRP A 356 -5.21 11.39 5.30
N GLU A 357 -5.17 12.60 5.87
CA GLU A 357 -4.59 13.78 5.23
C GLU A 357 -3.09 13.59 4.97
N SER A 358 -2.33 13.18 6.01
CA SER A 358 -0.89 12.90 5.87
C SER A 358 -0.62 11.78 4.88
N TYR A 359 -1.48 10.75 4.88
CA TYR A 359 -1.40 9.66 3.93
C TYR A 359 -1.58 10.16 2.49
N ILE A 360 -2.64 10.91 2.19
CA ILE A 360 -2.89 11.41 0.82
C ILE A 360 -1.82 12.40 0.37
N ASP A 361 -1.38 13.31 1.24
CA ASP A 361 -0.33 14.28 0.93
C ASP A 361 0.98 13.60 0.48
N ALA A 362 1.35 12.49 1.14
CA ALA A 362 2.53 11.71 0.76
C ALA A 362 2.49 11.18 -0.70
N PHE A 363 1.30 10.97 -1.29
CA PHE A 363 1.19 10.56 -2.70
C PHE A 363 1.24 11.74 -3.66
N VAL A 364 0.68 12.87 -3.26
CA VAL A 364 0.52 14.02 -4.15
C VAL A 364 1.84 14.75 -4.32
N ASP A 365 2.66 14.83 -3.27
CA ASP A 365 3.94 15.55 -3.29
C ASP A 365 4.97 14.89 -4.22
N HIS A 366 4.90 13.58 -4.42
CA HIS A 366 5.84 12.86 -5.29
C HIS A 366 5.35 12.79 -6.74
N ALA A 367 6.08 13.43 -7.67
CA ALA A 367 5.73 13.48 -9.10
C ALA A 367 5.53 12.08 -9.74
N ASP A 368 6.36 11.10 -9.36
CA ASP A 368 6.27 9.72 -9.84
C ASP A 368 5.05 8.95 -9.33
N VAL A 369 4.55 9.34 -8.16
CA VAL A 369 3.38 8.75 -7.50
C VAL A 369 2.10 9.41 -8.01
N ARG A 370 2.13 10.71 -8.27
CA ARG A 370 1.05 11.43 -8.95
C ARG A 370 0.73 10.86 -10.33
N GLY A 371 1.75 10.66 -11.17
CA GLY A 371 1.58 10.03 -12.47
C GLY A 371 1.08 8.59 -12.39
N PHE A 372 1.33 7.91 -11.27
CA PHE A 372 0.79 6.59 -10.98
C PHE A 372 -0.69 6.64 -10.62
N LEU A 373 -1.11 7.58 -9.78
CA LEU A 373 -2.53 7.79 -9.44
C LEU A 373 -3.34 8.21 -10.67
N GLU A 374 -2.82 9.13 -11.49
CA GLU A 374 -3.43 9.51 -12.77
C GLU A 374 -3.64 8.28 -13.67
N LEU A 375 -2.63 7.40 -13.77
CA LEU A 375 -2.72 6.21 -14.63
C LEU A 375 -3.81 5.23 -14.18
N ILE A 376 -4.05 5.11 -12.87
CA ILE A 376 -5.04 4.19 -12.29
C ILE A 376 -6.45 4.78 -12.38
N TRP A 377 -6.60 6.05 -11.99
CA TRP A 377 -7.90 6.65 -11.69
C TRP A 377 -8.41 7.62 -12.77
N SER A 378 -7.61 8.02 -13.77
CA SER A 378 -8.06 8.99 -14.81
C SER A 378 -9.24 8.54 -15.67
N LYS A 379 -9.68 7.29 -15.53
CA LYS A 379 -10.79 6.69 -16.27
C LYS A 379 -12.00 6.37 -15.40
N THR A 380 -12.02 6.89 -14.18
CA THR A 380 -13.18 6.82 -13.32
C THR A 380 -13.98 8.12 -13.36
N GLU A 381 -15.27 8.00 -13.06
CA GLU A 381 -16.19 9.13 -13.05
C GLU A 381 -15.76 10.20 -12.03
N GLY A 382 -15.97 11.47 -12.40
CA GLY A 382 -15.65 12.62 -11.57
C GLY A 382 -14.15 12.87 -11.33
N PHE A 383 -13.24 12.04 -11.84
CA PHE A 383 -11.81 12.22 -11.58
C PHE A 383 -11.33 13.59 -12.11
N PRO A 384 -10.61 14.39 -11.30
CA PRO A 384 -10.20 15.74 -11.66
C PRO A 384 -9.03 15.68 -12.65
N THR A 385 -9.33 15.32 -13.88
CA THR A 385 -8.34 15.27 -14.96
C THR A 385 -8.34 16.57 -15.72
N LYS A 386 -7.16 17.20 -15.83
CA LYS A 386 -6.79 17.98 -17.01
C LYS A 386 -5.91 17.09 -17.89
N THR A 387 -6.52 16.13 -18.57
CA THR A 387 -5.77 15.26 -19.48
C THR A 387 -5.44 16.03 -20.76
N ARG A 388 -4.14 16.12 -21.06
CA ARG A 388 -3.68 16.17 -22.45
C ARG A 388 -4.47 15.11 -23.22
N GLY A 389 -5.22 15.55 -24.24
CA GLY A 389 -5.87 14.63 -25.17
C GLY A 389 -4.80 13.87 -25.97
N ILE A 390 -5.01 13.73 -27.27
CA ILE A 390 -3.95 13.24 -28.17
C ILE A 390 -2.93 14.35 -28.50
N ASP A 391 -3.26 15.61 -28.22
CA ASP A 391 -2.48 16.76 -28.63
C ASP A 391 -1.16 16.91 -27.84
N PRO A 392 0.01 16.74 -28.50
CA PRO A 392 1.30 16.94 -27.88
C PRO A 392 1.67 18.42 -27.67
N SER A 393 0.86 19.40 -28.09
CA SER A 393 1.15 20.83 -27.88
C SER A 393 0.62 21.39 -26.55
N MET A 394 -0.37 20.74 -25.93
CA MET A 394 -0.98 21.21 -24.68
C MET A 394 -0.03 20.99 -23.47
N PRO A 395 0.16 22.02 -22.62
CA PRO A 395 0.99 21.90 -21.42
C PRO A 395 0.42 20.85 -20.47
N LYS A 396 1.29 19.99 -19.93
CA LYS A 396 0.90 19.01 -18.91
C LYS A 396 0.71 19.73 -17.58
N GLU A 397 -0.50 20.19 -17.32
CA GLU A 397 -0.84 20.72 -16.00
C GLU A 397 -0.82 19.62 -14.94
N ARG A 398 -0.36 19.98 -13.74
CA ARG A 398 -0.26 19.08 -12.60
C ARG A 398 -1.66 18.69 -12.11
N LEU A 399 -1.86 17.43 -11.69
CA LEU A 399 -3.07 17.03 -10.94
C LEU A 399 -3.32 18.02 -9.80
N PRO A 400 -4.45 18.75 -9.80
CA PRO A 400 -4.75 19.71 -8.75
C PRO A 400 -5.06 18.95 -7.45
N VAL A 401 -4.35 19.30 -6.38
CA VAL A 401 -4.35 18.55 -5.11
C VAL A 401 -5.73 18.53 -4.47
N GLU A 402 -6.34 19.69 -4.28
CA GLU A 402 -7.62 19.79 -3.56
C GLU A 402 -8.80 19.15 -4.31
N PRO A 403 -9.00 19.36 -5.62
CA PRO A 403 -9.99 18.60 -6.37
C PRO A 403 -9.77 17.07 -6.29
N PHE A 404 -8.51 16.62 -6.27
CA PHE A 404 -8.20 15.19 -6.11
C PHE A 404 -8.54 14.66 -4.72
N LYS A 405 -8.22 15.40 -3.66
CA LYS A 405 -8.62 15.06 -2.29
C LYS A 405 -10.14 14.98 -2.15
N HIS A 406 -10.87 15.98 -2.67
CA HIS A 406 -12.33 15.97 -2.67
C HIS A 406 -12.90 14.78 -3.44
N TRP A 407 -12.35 14.51 -4.63
CA TRP A 407 -12.76 13.35 -5.42
C TRP A 407 -12.52 12.04 -4.67
N LEU A 408 -11.36 11.87 -4.04
CA LEU A 408 -11.08 10.68 -3.20
C LEU A 408 -12.10 10.54 -2.08
N ARG A 409 -12.38 11.61 -1.34
CA ARG A 409 -13.36 11.62 -0.24
C ARG A 409 -14.74 11.21 -0.70
N ALA A 410 -15.20 11.71 -1.85
CA ALA A 410 -16.52 11.38 -2.38
C ALA A 410 -16.68 9.91 -2.85
N HIS A 411 -15.56 9.21 -3.02
CA HIS A 411 -15.50 7.80 -3.42
C HIS A 411 -15.06 6.87 -2.28
N GLU A 412 -14.82 7.41 -1.08
CA GLU A 412 -14.47 6.62 0.11
C GLU A 412 -15.71 5.91 0.65
N VAL A 413 -15.55 4.64 1.02
CA VAL A 413 -16.62 3.82 1.61
C VAL A 413 -16.24 3.47 3.05
N PRO A 414 -17.13 3.71 4.04
CA PRO A 414 -16.86 3.39 5.43
C PRO A 414 -16.55 1.91 5.64
N THR A 415 -15.47 1.62 6.35
CA THR A 415 -15.19 0.26 6.82
C THR A 415 -16.05 -0.03 8.05
N ARG A 416 -16.92 -1.03 7.98
CA ARG A 416 -17.91 -1.34 9.03
C ARG A 416 -17.34 -2.28 10.10
N VAL A 417 -16.45 -3.18 9.70
CA VAL A 417 -15.69 -4.06 10.59
C VAL A 417 -14.23 -4.00 10.17
N TRP A 418 -13.33 -3.80 11.12
CA TRP A 418 -11.88 -3.77 10.90
C TRP A 418 -11.18 -4.64 11.92
N TYR A 419 -10.42 -5.63 11.45
CA TYR A 419 -9.56 -6.47 12.26
C TYR A 419 -8.10 -6.28 11.84
N SER A 420 -7.23 -6.07 12.82
CA SER A 420 -5.78 -6.17 12.66
C SER A 420 -5.22 -7.13 13.70
N ALA A 421 -4.40 -8.09 13.28
CA ALA A 421 -3.76 -9.03 14.20
C ALA A 421 -2.83 -8.34 15.20
N ALA A 422 -2.29 -7.16 14.86
CA ALA A 422 -1.46 -6.39 15.78
C ALA A 422 -2.34 -5.65 16.82
N LEU A 423 -3.43 -5.03 16.37
CA LEU A 423 -4.32 -4.23 17.23
C LEU A 423 -5.34 -5.05 18.02
N ASP A 424 -5.72 -6.24 17.55
CA ASP A 424 -6.76 -7.07 18.15
C ASP A 424 -6.24 -8.42 18.68
N GLY A 425 -5.08 -8.87 18.21
CA GLY A 425 -4.47 -10.11 18.69
C GLY A 425 -3.85 -9.99 20.09
N THR A 426 -3.49 -11.13 20.66
CA THR A 426 -2.90 -11.23 22.00
C THR A 426 -1.43 -11.67 21.93
N PRO A 427 -0.48 -10.91 22.49
CA PRO A 427 -0.63 -9.58 23.08
C PRO A 427 -0.92 -8.50 22.03
N ARG A 428 -1.65 -7.45 22.42
CA ARG A 428 -1.88 -6.28 21.57
C ARG A 428 -0.59 -5.49 21.40
N GLN A 429 -0.26 -5.14 20.17
CA GLN A 429 0.93 -4.37 19.85
C GLN A 429 0.65 -3.40 18.71
N ARG A 430 1.01 -2.12 18.89
CA ARG A 430 0.93 -1.12 17.82
C ARG A 430 2.30 -1.04 17.15
N HIS A 431 2.37 -1.38 15.86
CA HIS A 431 3.58 -1.19 15.08
C HIS A 431 3.25 -0.52 13.75
N SER A 432 3.91 0.61 13.48
CA SER A 432 3.88 1.26 12.17
C SER A 432 4.74 0.48 11.18
N VAL A 433 4.47 0.62 9.89
CA VAL A 433 5.32 0.14 8.80
C VAL A 433 6.74 0.64 8.98
N LEU A 434 6.92 1.89 9.40
CA LEU A 434 8.24 2.46 9.67
C LEU A 434 8.97 1.70 10.78
N LEU A 435 8.28 1.37 11.87
CA LEU A 435 8.84 0.55 12.96
C LEU A 435 9.22 -0.85 12.45
N LEU A 436 8.36 -1.46 11.63
CA LEU A 436 8.65 -2.75 10.99
C LEU A 436 9.87 -2.66 10.07
N HIS A 437 10.03 -1.59 9.29
CA HIS A 437 11.22 -1.36 8.46
C HIS A 437 12.49 -1.23 9.31
N ASN A 438 12.41 -0.60 10.47
CA ASN A 438 13.54 -0.51 11.41
C ASN A 438 13.87 -1.87 12.01
N ALA A 439 12.85 -2.66 12.39
CA ALA A 439 13.04 -4.02 12.91
C ALA A 439 13.68 -4.94 11.86
N LEU A 440 13.23 -4.84 10.60
CA LEU A 440 13.82 -5.54 9.46
C LEU A 440 15.29 -5.15 9.24
N ARG A 441 15.61 -3.86 9.30
CA ARG A 441 17.00 -3.38 9.18
C ARG A 441 17.87 -3.91 10.31
N LEU A 442 17.39 -3.86 11.55
CA LEU A 442 18.09 -4.42 12.70
C LEU A 442 18.36 -5.91 12.49
N ARG A 443 17.34 -6.68 12.11
CA ARG A 443 17.47 -8.12 11.84
C ARG A 443 18.52 -8.40 10.74
N GLU A 444 18.51 -7.61 9.65
CA GLU A 444 19.54 -7.72 8.59
C GLU A 444 20.96 -7.38 9.09
N LEU A 445 21.11 -6.45 10.04
CA LEU A 445 22.40 -6.11 10.63
C LEU A 445 22.92 -7.22 11.55
N LEU A 446 22.06 -7.76 12.41
CA LEU A 446 22.42 -8.78 13.40
C LEU A 446 22.73 -10.14 12.76
N THR A 447 22.05 -10.49 11.66
CA THR A 447 22.20 -11.80 10.99
C THR A 447 23.37 -11.91 10.01
N ARG A 448 24.17 -10.85 9.82
CA ARG A 448 25.38 -10.89 8.99
C ARG A 448 26.49 -11.69 9.67
N GLU A 449 26.74 -12.90 9.17
CA GLU A 449 27.65 -13.93 9.71
C GLU A 449 29.15 -13.58 9.74
N ARG A 450 29.56 -12.33 9.48
CA ARG A 450 30.99 -11.95 9.37
C ARG A 450 31.34 -10.61 10.04
N MET A 451 30.59 -10.23 11.08
CA MET A 451 30.85 -9.02 11.88
C MET A 451 31.87 -9.26 13.01
N ASP A 452 32.16 -10.52 13.31
CA ASP A 452 33.15 -11.05 14.25
C ASP A 452 34.61 -10.88 13.77
N GLN A 453 34.83 -10.82 12.45
CA GLN A 453 36.13 -10.55 11.86
C GLN A 453 36.36 -9.03 11.71
N PRO A 454 37.61 -8.51 11.84
CA PRO A 454 37.92 -7.11 11.60
C PRO A 454 37.38 -6.69 10.23
N MET A 455 36.34 -5.85 10.27
CA MET A 455 35.38 -5.70 9.16
C MET A 455 36.04 -5.38 7.83
N LYS A 456 36.15 -6.37 6.93
CA LYS A 456 36.51 -6.11 5.52
C LYS A 456 35.37 -5.42 4.76
N ASP A 457 34.12 -5.63 5.17
CA ASP A 457 32.93 -5.02 4.56
C ASP A 457 32.69 -3.59 5.07
N ARG A 458 33.08 -2.58 4.27
CA ARG A 458 32.81 -1.16 4.53
C ARG A 458 31.31 -0.84 4.55
N GLY A 459 30.49 -1.57 3.79
CA GLY A 459 29.04 -1.34 3.69
C GLY A 459 28.31 -1.70 4.98
N ALA A 460 28.65 -2.85 5.57
CA ALA A 460 28.12 -3.26 6.87
C ALA A 460 28.47 -2.25 7.98
N ARG A 461 29.70 -1.72 8.02
CA ARG A 461 30.12 -0.68 8.98
C ARG A 461 29.23 0.55 8.88
N LYS A 462 29.06 1.05 7.65
CA LYS A 462 28.27 2.24 7.39
C LYS A 462 26.80 2.03 7.76
N ALA A 463 26.27 0.83 7.55
CA ALA A 463 24.88 0.52 7.87
C ALA A 463 24.64 0.45 9.39
N LEU A 464 25.53 -0.19 10.16
CA LEU A 464 25.41 -0.23 11.63
C LEU A 464 25.66 1.16 12.24
N ALA A 465 26.65 1.90 11.78
CA ALA A 465 26.87 3.29 12.21
C ALA A 465 25.63 4.18 11.94
N ALA A 466 25.01 4.02 10.78
CA ALA A 466 23.78 4.75 10.43
C ALA A 466 22.55 4.27 11.21
N PHE A 467 22.54 3.04 11.72
CA PHE A 467 21.48 2.55 12.61
C PHE A 467 21.64 3.16 14.00
N LEU A 468 22.84 3.08 14.59
CA LEU A 468 23.14 3.67 15.88
C LEU A 468 22.81 5.18 15.89
N SER A 469 23.22 5.91 14.85
CA SER A 469 22.93 7.35 14.73
C SER A 469 21.45 7.72 14.57
N ARG A 470 20.56 6.74 14.35
CA ARG A 470 19.10 6.93 14.28
C ARG A 470 18.38 6.48 15.54
N GLY A 471 18.94 5.51 16.27
CA GLY A 471 18.37 4.92 17.49
C GLY A 471 19.18 5.34 18.72
N ALA A 472 18.96 6.58 19.17
CA ALA A 472 19.42 7.15 20.45
C ALA A 472 20.94 7.21 20.74
N CYS A 473 21.82 6.65 19.91
CA CYS A 473 23.25 6.91 19.98
C CYS A 473 23.66 7.82 18.82
N ASP A 474 23.60 9.15 18.96
CA ASP A 474 24.24 10.07 18.02
C ASP A 474 25.76 10.07 18.28
N PRO A 475 26.58 9.23 17.62
CA PRO A 475 28.00 9.18 17.89
C PRO A 475 28.62 10.26 17.00
N GLY A 476 28.46 11.52 17.41
CA GLY A 476 29.15 12.64 16.80
C GLY A 476 28.32 13.45 15.79
N ARG A 477 27.48 14.33 16.33
CA ARG A 477 26.92 15.50 15.66
C ARG A 477 27.92 16.53 15.06
N PRO A 478 29.27 16.47 15.21
CA PRO A 478 30.15 17.36 14.45
C PRO A 478 30.77 16.78 13.16
N LEU A 479 30.89 15.45 12.99
CA LEU A 479 31.80 14.87 11.99
C LEU A 479 31.17 14.57 10.61
N LEU A 480 29.84 14.56 10.50
CA LEU A 480 29.16 14.26 9.23
C LEU A 480 28.82 15.51 8.39
N ARG A 481 28.95 16.72 8.93
CA ARG A 481 28.85 17.96 8.12
C ARG A 481 29.91 18.03 7.02
N PRO A 482 31.23 17.82 7.26
CA PRO A 482 32.22 17.95 6.18
C PRO A 482 32.13 16.82 5.15
N LEU A 483 31.70 15.62 5.53
CA LEU A 483 31.61 14.47 4.61
C LEU A 483 30.31 14.48 3.79
N ALA A 484 29.19 14.94 4.36
CA ALA A 484 27.97 15.20 3.59
C ALA A 484 28.14 16.43 2.67
N LEU A 485 28.82 17.49 3.15
CA LEU A 485 29.23 18.62 2.31
C LEU A 485 30.21 18.19 1.23
N ALA A 486 31.18 17.31 1.50
CA ALA A 486 32.13 16.79 0.50
C ALA A 486 31.44 15.92 -0.54
N VAL A 487 30.47 15.07 -0.16
CA VAL A 487 29.70 14.24 -1.11
C VAL A 487 28.74 15.09 -1.93
N HIS A 488 28.12 16.13 -1.35
CA HIS A 488 27.31 17.08 -2.10
C HIS A 488 28.16 17.97 -3.02
N SER A 489 29.33 18.43 -2.57
CA SER A 489 30.25 19.22 -3.40
C SER A 489 30.96 18.39 -4.47
N LEU A 490 31.24 17.10 -4.25
CA LEU A 490 31.67 16.17 -5.32
C LEU A 490 30.55 15.94 -6.35
N SER A 491 29.28 15.80 -5.93
CA SER A 491 28.18 15.72 -6.89
C SER A 491 27.97 17.03 -7.65
N ALA A 492 28.21 18.19 -7.02
CA ALA A 492 28.13 19.51 -7.63
C ALA A 492 29.33 19.80 -8.56
N LEU A 493 30.52 19.25 -8.26
CA LEU A 493 31.72 19.31 -9.10
C LEU A 493 31.68 18.34 -10.28
N LEU A 494 30.93 17.24 -10.18
CA LEU A 494 30.74 16.27 -11.27
C LEU A 494 29.50 16.55 -12.13
N ALA A 495 28.56 17.37 -11.65
CA ALA A 495 27.39 17.83 -12.42
C ALA A 495 27.75 18.54 -13.75
N PRO A 496 28.79 19.40 -13.84
CA PRO A 496 29.21 20.04 -15.09
C PRO A 496 29.77 19.03 -16.11
N LEU A 497 30.43 17.97 -15.64
CA LEU A 497 30.99 16.91 -16.49
C LEU A 497 29.88 16.07 -17.14
N SER A 498 28.78 15.83 -16.44
CA SER A 498 27.58 15.17 -17.02
C SER A 498 26.79 16.05 -17.99
N LYS A 499 26.86 17.39 -17.86
CA LYS A 499 26.22 18.34 -18.77
C LYS A 499 27.02 18.55 -20.07
N ARG A 500 28.34 18.37 -20.03
CA ARG A 500 29.22 18.50 -21.22
C ARG A 500 28.97 17.44 -22.31
N TRP A 501 28.27 16.35 -21.99
CA TRP A 501 27.94 15.26 -22.92
C TRP A 501 26.53 15.34 -23.51
N ARG A 502 25.76 16.40 -23.20
CA ARG A 502 24.40 16.60 -23.73
C ARG A 502 24.12 18.06 -24.07
N GLU A 503 24.78 18.59 -25.10
CA GLU A 503 24.24 19.73 -25.85
C GLU A 503 24.42 19.50 -27.36
N PRO A 504 23.32 19.49 -28.16
CA PRO A 504 23.42 19.69 -29.59
C PRO A 504 23.62 21.19 -29.86
N ARG A 505 24.68 21.51 -30.60
CA ARG A 505 24.96 22.86 -31.14
C ARG A 505 23.69 23.50 -31.71
N ARG A 506 23.24 24.61 -31.14
CA ARG A 506 22.33 25.56 -31.80
C ARG A 506 22.97 26.94 -31.89
N LYS A 507 22.98 27.44 -33.12
CA LYS A 507 23.61 28.67 -33.59
C LYS A 507 23.00 29.91 -32.94
N HIS A 508 23.86 30.90 -32.68
CA HIS A 508 23.51 32.27 -32.30
C HIS A 508 22.64 32.96 -33.35
N HIS A 509 21.58 33.63 -32.90
CA HIS A 509 21.10 34.88 -33.49
C HIS A 509 20.73 35.85 -32.36
N ALA A 510 20.90 37.13 -32.67
CA ALA A 510 21.27 38.20 -31.77
C ALA A 510 20.10 39.08 -31.31
N HIS A 511 20.42 39.94 -30.34
CA HIS A 511 19.80 41.22 -29.96
C HIS A 511 18.35 41.19 -29.42
N VAL A 512 18.14 41.77 -28.23
CA VAL A 512 17.79 43.20 -28.03
C VAL A 512 17.88 43.54 -26.54
N ARG A 513 18.30 44.79 -26.30
CA ARG A 513 18.60 45.49 -25.05
C ARG A 513 17.37 46.33 -24.66
N ALA A 514 16.96 46.31 -23.38
CA ALA A 514 16.15 47.34 -22.72
C ALA A 514 16.10 46.98 -21.22
N GLU A 515 16.88 47.64 -20.36
CA GLU A 515 16.51 48.87 -19.63
C GLU A 515 15.36 48.65 -18.64
N THR A 516 15.75 48.42 -17.38
CA THR A 516 14.96 48.56 -16.16
C THR A 516 14.77 50.04 -15.81
N PRO A 517 13.65 50.38 -15.15
CA PRO A 517 13.78 51.28 -14.02
C PRO A 517 13.13 50.76 -12.74
N ASP A 518 13.85 51.07 -11.66
CA ASP A 518 13.47 51.18 -10.26
C ASP A 518 12.00 51.47 -9.98
N PHE A 519 11.44 50.76 -8.99
CA PHE A 519 10.42 51.33 -8.11
C PHE A 519 10.78 51.06 -6.66
N THR A 520 11.02 52.16 -5.98
CA THR A 520 11.33 52.34 -4.57
C THR A 520 10.14 52.04 -3.66
N HIS A 521 10.51 51.62 -2.46
CA HIS A 521 9.69 51.39 -1.28
C HIS A 521 8.67 52.51 -0.96
N ALA A 522 7.47 52.11 -0.55
CA ALA A 522 6.66 52.87 0.40
C ALA A 522 5.99 51.90 1.38
N GLU A 523 6.37 52.03 2.65
CA GLU A 523 5.76 51.40 3.81
C GLU A 523 4.37 52.01 4.13
N PRO A 524 3.55 51.33 4.96
CA PRO A 524 2.13 51.59 5.12
C PRO A 524 1.82 52.56 6.28
N ALA A 525 0.62 53.13 6.28
CA ALA A 525 0.04 53.78 7.44
C ALA A 525 -1.51 53.65 7.45
N PRO A 526 -2.14 53.76 8.63
CA PRO A 526 -3.27 52.89 9.02
C PRO A 526 -4.62 53.63 9.13
N ALA A 527 -5.71 52.87 9.03
CA ALA A 527 -6.94 52.90 9.84
C ALA A 527 -7.97 51.94 9.21
#